data_AF-A0A9D7ANL7-F1
#
_entry.id   AF-A0A9D7ANL7-F1
#
_cell.length_a   1.000
_cell.length_b   1.000
_cell.length_c   1.000
_cell.angle_alpha   90.00
_cell.angle_beta   90.00
_cell.angle_gamma   90.00
#
_symmetry.space_group_name_H-M   'P 1'
#
loop_
_entity.id
_entity.type
_entity.pdbx_description
1 polymer ?
#
loop_
_entity_poly.entity_id
_entity_poly.type
_entity_poly.pdbx_seq_one_letter_code
_entity_poly.pdbx_strand_id
1 'polypeptide(L)'
;MKLPLSPFKKSAAAGLALAAFLAVLGSPAQAQQTLAQIEQVEASQKAAAKTLAERMAVPSKLNCVKVFGNQSFCDCVHKGLPAPLTFAEYQVILTKSKSENQYGKMTKELQQAYDQVAPLREQCVAQAHKK
;
A
#
# COMPACT_ATOMS: atom_id res chain seq x y z
N MET A 1 3.78 -49.10 -50.24
CA MET A 1 3.84 -47.75 -50.85
C MET A 1 5.09 -47.06 -50.32
N LYS A 2 6.01 -46.68 -51.21
CA LYS A 2 7.40 -46.30 -50.89
C LYS A 2 7.86 -45.22 -51.89
N LEU A 3 8.45 -44.14 -51.35
CA LEU A 3 9.20 -43.01 -51.98
C LEU A 3 8.39 -41.98 -52.79
N PRO A 4 8.86 -40.72 -53.01
CA PRO A 4 10.22 -40.13 -52.83
C PRO A 4 10.28 -38.82 -51.98
N LEU A 5 11.38 -38.50 -51.28
CA LEU A 5 12.56 -37.72 -51.69
C LEU A 5 12.28 -36.32 -52.27
N SER A 6 12.68 -35.27 -51.53
CA SER A 6 13.00 -33.93 -52.06
C SER A 6 13.98 -33.18 -51.13
N PRO A 7 14.81 -32.26 -51.66
CA PRO A 7 16.16 -32.00 -51.16
C PRO A 7 16.26 -30.70 -50.35
N PHE A 8 16.91 -30.74 -49.17
CA PHE A 8 17.36 -29.52 -48.49
C PHE A 8 18.70 -29.06 -49.09
N LYS A 9 18.62 -27.91 -49.76
CA LYS A 9 19.67 -27.24 -50.50
C LYS A 9 20.71 -26.65 -49.53
N LYS A 10 21.98 -26.97 -49.76
CA LYS A 10 23.15 -26.38 -49.09
C LYS A 10 23.26 -24.90 -49.50
N SER A 11 23.33 -23.99 -48.53
CA SER A 11 23.86 -22.64 -48.74
C SER A 11 25.13 -22.50 -47.91
N ALA A 12 26.25 -22.45 -48.62
CA ALA A 12 27.52 -21.99 -48.10
C ALA A 12 27.52 -20.46 -48.07
N ALA A 13 27.87 -19.87 -46.94
CA ALA A 13 28.43 -18.53 -46.86
C ALA A 13 29.29 -18.47 -45.60
N ALA A 14 30.53 -18.94 -45.73
CA ALA A 14 31.61 -18.56 -44.85
C ALA A 14 32.06 -17.15 -45.25
N GLY A 15 32.15 -16.24 -44.29
CA GLY A 15 32.60 -14.87 -44.53
C GLY A 15 32.79 -14.12 -43.21
N LEU A 16 34.05 -14.02 -42.78
CA LEU A 16 34.52 -13.37 -41.57
C LEU A 16 34.01 -11.92 -41.39
N ALA A 17 33.71 -11.54 -40.14
CA ALA A 17 34.20 -10.28 -39.57
C ALA A 17 34.17 -10.35 -38.04
N LEU A 18 35.37 -10.48 -37.48
CA LEU A 18 35.67 -10.34 -36.07
C LEU A 18 35.62 -8.86 -35.66
N ALA A 19 35.20 -8.61 -34.42
CA ALA A 19 35.45 -7.41 -33.61
C ALA A 19 34.60 -6.14 -33.87
N ALA A 20 33.70 -5.85 -32.93
CA ALA A 20 33.63 -4.52 -32.30
C ALA A 20 32.89 -4.59 -30.95
N PHE A 21 33.65 -4.38 -29.87
CA PHE A 21 33.27 -3.65 -28.65
C PHE A 21 31.94 -4.03 -27.97
N LEU A 22 31.91 -4.86 -26.93
CA LEU A 22 32.25 -4.43 -25.56
C LEU A 22 32.10 -2.91 -25.32
N ALA A 23 30.85 -2.43 -25.41
CA ALA A 23 30.43 -1.19 -24.78
C ALA A 23 29.22 -1.45 -23.85
N VAL A 24 29.31 -2.47 -23.00
CA VAL A 24 28.55 -2.49 -21.73
C VAL A 24 29.40 -1.75 -20.70
N LEU A 25 29.66 -0.47 -20.98
CA LEU A 25 30.03 0.51 -19.97
C LEU A 25 28.74 1.29 -19.72
N GLY A 26 27.92 0.80 -18.79
CA GLY A 26 26.90 1.64 -18.20
C GLY A 26 27.60 2.83 -17.57
N SER A 27 27.55 3.97 -18.26
CA SER A 27 28.06 5.23 -17.72
C SER A 27 27.35 5.53 -16.39
N PRO A 28 28.07 5.95 -15.33
CA PRO A 28 27.44 6.33 -14.06
C PRO A 28 26.38 7.43 -14.22
N ALA A 29 26.48 8.24 -15.28
CA ALA A 29 25.47 9.24 -15.66
C ALA A 29 24.08 8.62 -15.95
N GLN A 30 24.01 7.45 -16.57
CA GLN A 30 22.75 6.78 -16.91
C GLN A 30 22.12 6.11 -15.68
N ALA A 31 22.96 5.66 -14.73
CA ALA A 31 22.54 5.16 -13.42
C ALA A 31 22.03 6.29 -12.49
N GLN A 32 22.66 7.47 -12.52
CA GLN A 32 22.21 8.64 -11.76
C GLN A 32 20.89 9.21 -12.30
N GLN A 33 20.68 9.23 -13.62
CA GLN A 33 19.39 9.61 -14.20
C GLN A 33 18.27 8.63 -13.88
N THR A 34 18.56 7.34 -13.73
CA THR A 34 17.55 6.35 -13.33
C THR A 34 17.21 6.46 -11.84
N LEU A 35 18.20 6.71 -10.98
CA LEU A 35 17.97 6.89 -9.54
C LEU A 35 17.10 8.13 -9.25
N ALA A 36 17.40 9.27 -9.89
CA ALA A 36 16.59 10.48 -9.76
C ALA A 36 15.14 10.30 -10.26
N GLN A 37 14.94 9.52 -11.33
CA GLN A 37 13.61 9.19 -11.83
C GLN A 37 12.84 8.27 -10.87
N ILE A 38 13.51 7.27 -10.27
CA ILE A 38 12.90 6.40 -9.26
C ILE A 38 12.47 7.22 -8.04
N GLU A 39 13.34 8.09 -7.54
CA GLU A 39 13.07 8.92 -6.36
C GLU A 39 11.90 9.89 -6.62
N GLN A 40 11.81 10.45 -7.83
CA GLN A 40 10.69 11.31 -8.24
C GLN A 40 9.37 10.52 -8.33
N VAL A 41 9.40 9.30 -8.87
CA VAL A 41 8.24 8.42 -8.96
C VAL A 41 7.78 7.96 -7.57
N GLU A 42 8.70 7.63 -6.66
CA GLU A 42 8.37 7.29 -5.27
C GLU A 42 7.81 8.48 -4.50
N ALA A 43 8.42 9.67 -4.64
CA ALA A 43 7.96 10.89 -3.99
C ALA A 43 6.55 11.28 -4.46
N SER A 44 6.29 11.20 -5.76
CA SER A 44 4.96 11.47 -6.33
C SER A 44 3.92 10.45 -5.89
N GLN A 45 4.26 9.16 -5.86
CA GLN A 45 3.37 8.12 -5.32
C GLN A 45 3.07 8.33 -3.83
N LYS A 46 4.08 8.68 -3.03
CA LYS A 46 3.90 8.98 -1.60
C LYS A 46 3.02 10.21 -1.38
N ALA A 47 3.18 11.26 -2.19
CA ALA A 47 2.33 12.44 -2.14
C ALA A 47 0.88 12.14 -2.54
N ALA A 48 0.68 11.32 -3.58
CA ALA A 48 -0.64 10.87 -4.00
C ALA A 48 -1.32 10.01 -2.93
N ALA A 49 -0.60 9.07 -2.33
CA ALA A 49 -1.09 8.23 -1.24
C ALA A 49 -1.47 9.07 0.00
N LYS A 50 -0.63 10.06 0.36
CA LYS A 50 -0.94 11.00 1.45
C LYS A 50 -2.21 11.81 1.17
N THR A 51 -2.33 12.35 -0.05
CA THR A 51 -3.51 13.13 -0.46
C THR A 51 -4.78 12.29 -0.43
N LEU A 52 -4.71 11.04 -0.89
CA LEU A 52 -5.84 10.12 -0.85
C LEU A 52 -6.23 9.80 0.60
N ALA A 53 -5.25 9.51 1.46
CA ALA A 53 -5.49 9.27 2.88
C ALA A 53 -6.15 10.48 3.56
N GLU A 54 -5.67 11.70 3.30
CA GLU A 54 -6.26 12.94 3.83
C GLU A 54 -7.70 13.15 3.34
N ARG A 55 -7.99 12.87 2.06
CA ARG A 55 -9.36 12.98 1.52
C ARG A 55 -10.32 11.96 2.12
N MET A 56 -9.86 10.76 2.44
CA MET A 56 -10.66 9.74 3.12
C MET A 56 -10.77 10.01 4.63
N ALA A 57 -9.83 10.76 5.19
CA ALA A 57 -9.80 11.15 6.60
C ALA A 57 -10.87 12.21 6.96
N VAL A 58 -11.10 13.19 6.07
CA VAL A 58 -12.12 14.25 6.28
C VAL A 58 -13.54 13.70 6.55
N PRO A 59 -14.11 12.81 5.72
CA PRO A 59 -15.45 12.27 5.97
C PRO A 59 -15.49 11.40 7.22
N SER A 60 -14.40 10.65 7.50
CA SER A 60 -14.25 9.85 8.71
C SER A 60 -14.34 10.71 9.98
N LYS A 61 -13.63 11.84 10.02
CA LYS A 61 -13.67 12.80 11.13
C LYS A 61 -15.05 13.44 11.31
N LEU A 62 -15.69 13.88 10.23
CA LEU A 62 -17.04 14.45 10.29
C LEU A 62 -18.06 13.44 10.80
N ASN A 63 -17.97 12.18 10.36
CA ASN A 63 -18.82 11.11 10.86
C ASN A 63 -18.61 10.86 12.36
N CYS A 64 -17.36 10.91 12.83
CA CYS A 64 -17.11 10.82 14.27
C CYS A 64 -17.78 11.94 15.06
N VAL A 65 -17.65 13.19 14.61
CA VAL A 65 -18.26 14.34 15.32
C VAL A 65 -19.79 14.24 15.30
N LYS A 66 -20.38 13.76 14.21
CA LYS A 66 -21.83 13.50 14.14
C LYS A 66 -22.30 12.45 15.15
N VAL A 67 -21.51 11.40 15.37
CA VAL A 67 -21.87 10.29 16.27
C VAL A 67 -21.59 10.63 17.73
N PHE A 68 -20.44 11.23 18.03
CA PHE A 68 -19.95 11.42 19.40
C PHE A 68 -20.06 12.87 19.91
N GLY A 69 -20.27 13.85 19.04
CA GLY A 69 -20.46 15.26 19.42
C GLY A 69 -19.22 15.96 19.99
N ASN A 70 -18.07 15.28 20.10
CA ASN A 70 -16.88 15.81 20.74
C ASN A 70 -15.69 15.85 19.78
N GLN A 71 -15.29 17.07 19.39
CA GLN A 71 -14.17 17.31 18.48
C GLN A 71 -12.84 16.74 19.02
N SER A 72 -12.56 16.95 20.32
CA SER A 72 -11.28 16.53 20.93
C SER A 72 -11.17 15.01 20.99
N PHE A 73 -12.27 14.32 21.27
CA PHE A 73 -12.37 12.87 21.19
C PHE A 73 -12.11 12.39 19.76
N CYS A 74 -12.78 13.00 18.77
CA CYS A 74 -12.64 12.60 17.38
C CYS A 74 -11.26 12.87 16.81
N ASP A 75 -10.60 13.96 17.21
CA ASP A 75 -9.19 14.21 16.87
C ASP A 75 -8.26 13.14 17.44
N CYS A 76 -8.52 12.66 18.65
CA CYS A 76 -7.76 11.58 19.26
C CYS A 76 -7.96 10.26 18.52
N VAL A 77 -9.23 9.85 18.31
CA VAL A 77 -9.54 8.60 17.59
C VAL A 77 -8.91 8.62 16.21
N HIS A 78 -9.05 9.73 15.48
CA HIS A 78 -8.52 9.83 14.12
C HIS A 78 -6.99 9.69 14.06
N LYS A 79 -6.27 10.20 15.06
CA LYS A 79 -4.81 10.11 15.12
C LYS A 79 -4.31 8.75 15.61
N GLY A 80 -5.07 8.08 16.47
CA GLY A 80 -4.67 6.82 17.09
C GLY A 80 -5.25 5.57 16.46
N LEU A 81 -6.21 5.69 15.54
CA LEU A 81 -6.83 4.54 14.89
C LEU A 81 -5.78 3.78 14.05
N PRO A 82 -5.64 2.45 14.23
CA PRO A 82 -4.71 1.66 13.44
C PRO A 82 -4.99 1.79 11.94
N ALA A 83 -3.92 1.93 11.14
CA ALA A 83 -4.00 2.12 9.70
C ALA A 83 -4.90 1.14 8.92
N PRO A 84 -4.99 -0.17 9.24
CA PRO A 84 -5.88 -1.07 8.52
C PRO A 84 -7.37 -0.86 8.85
N LEU A 85 -7.71 -0.03 9.83
CA LEU A 85 -9.09 0.20 10.27
C LEU A 85 -9.62 1.56 9.82
N THR A 86 -10.86 1.54 9.36
CA THR A 86 -11.69 2.72 9.08
C THR A 86 -12.52 3.11 10.31
N PHE A 87 -13.05 4.33 10.34
CA PHE A 87 -13.94 4.74 11.42
C PHE A 87 -15.29 3.98 11.43
N ALA A 88 -15.71 3.43 10.27
CA ALA A 88 -16.87 2.54 10.24
C ALA A 88 -16.57 1.23 10.99
N GLU A 89 -15.39 0.65 10.75
CA GLU A 89 -14.94 -0.55 11.46
C GLU A 89 -14.73 -0.28 12.95
N TYR A 90 -14.16 0.87 13.32
CA TYR A 90 -14.08 1.31 14.72
C TYR A 90 -15.44 1.24 15.43
N GLN A 91 -16.50 1.76 14.81
CA GLN A 91 -17.86 1.71 15.38
C GLN A 91 -18.39 0.28 15.49
N VAL A 92 -18.18 -0.55 14.46
CA VAL A 92 -18.59 -1.96 14.46
C VAL A 92 -17.88 -2.74 15.57
N ILE A 93 -16.57 -2.51 15.75
CA ILE A 93 -15.75 -3.15 16.79
C ILE A 93 -16.23 -2.78 18.19
N LEU A 94 -16.66 -1.53 18.41
CA LEU A 94 -17.16 -1.08 19.70
C LEU A 94 -18.59 -1.55 20.02
N THR A 95 -19.38 -1.90 19.01
CA THR A 95 -20.81 -2.22 19.18
C THR A 95 -21.11 -3.71 19.14
N LYS A 96 -20.17 -4.54 18.71
CA LYS A 96 -20.34 -5.99 18.56
C LYS A 96 -19.26 -6.78 19.31
N SER A 97 -19.59 -8.00 19.69
CA SER A 97 -18.62 -8.92 20.28
C SER A 97 -17.57 -9.39 19.27
N LYS A 98 -16.44 -9.92 19.77
CA LYS A 98 -15.40 -10.55 18.93
C LYS A 98 -15.95 -11.68 18.05
N SER A 99 -16.92 -12.44 18.56
CA SER A 99 -17.54 -13.54 17.81
C SER A 99 -18.36 -13.01 16.62
N GLU A 100 -19.20 -11.99 16.85
CA GLU A 100 -20.00 -11.36 15.80
C GLU A 100 -19.15 -10.69 14.71
N ASN A 101 -17.98 -10.17 15.10
CA ASN A 101 -17.01 -9.60 14.17
C ASN A 101 -16.13 -10.64 13.47
N GLN A 102 -16.36 -11.95 13.72
CA GLN A 102 -15.57 -13.03 13.15
C GLN A 102 -14.07 -12.92 13.45
N TYR A 103 -13.71 -12.43 14.63
CA TYR A 103 -12.32 -12.19 15.06
C TYR A 103 -11.41 -13.40 14.81
N GLY A 104 -11.90 -14.62 15.04
CA GLY A 104 -11.14 -15.87 14.82
C GLY A 104 -10.77 -16.15 13.36
N LYS A 105 -11.40 -15.47 12.38
CA LYS A 105 -11.11 -15.60 10.95
C LYS A 105 -10.23 -14.47 10.40
N MET A 106 -9.92 -13.47 11.22
CA MET A 106 -9.08 -12.35 10.84
C MET A 106 -7.60 -12.77 10.74
N THR A 107 -6.80 -12.04 9.97
CA THR A 107 -5.34 -12.20 10.01
C THR A 107 -4.80 -11.73 11.36
N LYS A 108 -3.56 -12.12 11.70
CA LYS A 108 -2.92 -11.68 12.95
C LYS A 108 -2.76 -10.16 13.00
N GLU A 109 -2.43 -9.51 11.89
CA GLU A 109 -2.31 -8.05 11.88
C GLU A 109 -3.66 -7.38 12.18
N LEU A 110 -4.75 -7.89 11.61
CA LEU A 110 -6.08 -7.33 11.82
C LEU A 110 -6.60 -7.61 13.24
N GLN A 111 -6.28 -8.77 13.82
CA GLN A 111 -6.57 -9.05 15.23
C GLN A 111 -5.85 -8.07 16.17
N GLN A 112 -4.58 -7.78 15.91
CA GLN A 112 -3.81 -6.81 16.68
C GLN A 112 -4.41 -5.41 16.56
N ALA A 113 -4.78 -4.98 15.35
CA ALA A 113 -5.46 -3.70 15.15
C ALA A 113 -6.83 -3.65 15.88
N TYR A 114 -7.61 -4.72 15.82
CA TYR A 114 -8.88 -4.86 16.53
C TYR A 114 -8.71 -4.67 18.03
N ASP A 115 -7.72 -5.33 18.62
CA ASP A 115 -7.49 -5.30 20.08
C ASP A 115 -7.05 -3.92 20.59
N GLN A 116 -6.52 -3.05 19.71
CA GLN A 116 -6.16 -1.68 20.05
C GLN A 116 -7.35 -0.71 20.11
N VAL A 117 -8.52 -1.08 19.58
CA VAL A 117 -9.68 -0.19 19.49
C VAL A 117 -10.24 0.20 20.87
N ALA A 118 -10.43 -0.76 21.76
CA ALA A 118 -10.96 -0.48 23.09
C ALA A 118 -10.00 0.38 23.96
N PRO A 119 -8.69 0.05 24.06
CA PRO A 119 -7.72 0.92 24.72
C PRO A 119 -7.67 2.34 24.15
N LEU A 120 -7.71 2.47 22.82
CA LEU A 120 -7.74 3.78 22.16
C LEU A 120 -8.97 4.59 22.58
N ARG A 121 -10.15 3.98 22.60
CA ARG A 121 -11.38 4.66 23.04
C ARG A 121 -11.21 5.21 24.44
N GLU A 122 -10.78 4.40 25.40
CA GLU A 122 -10.61 4.82 26.80
C GLU A 122 -9.60 5.98 26.93
N GLN A 123 -8.49 5.89 26.21
CA GLN A 123 -7.50 6.97 26.13
C GLN A 123 -8.12 8.27 25.61
N CYS A 124 -8.91 8.19 24.54
CA CYS A 124 -9.53 9.35 23.91
C CYS A 124 -10.66 9.96 24.75
N VAL A 125 -11.44 9.13 25.45
CA VAL A 125 -12.42 9.58 26.45
C VAL A 125 -11.69 10.35 27.56
N ALA A 126 -10.64 9.77 28.13
CA ALA A 126 -9.86 10.42 29.18
C ALA A 126 -9.23 11.74 28.71
N GLN A 127 -8.80 11.84 27.45
CA GLN A 127 -8.28 13.08 26.88
C GLN A 127 -9.37 14.14 26.70
N ALA A 128 -10.56 13.74 26.26
CA ALA A 128 -11.66 14.66 26.02
C ALA A 128 -12.19 15.31 27.30
N HIS A 129 -12.05 14.65 28.46
CA HIS A 129 -12.43 15.17 29.78
C HIS A 129 -11.38 16.07 30.45
N LYS A 130 -10.18 16.22 29.86
CA LYS A 130 -9.11 17.08 30.40
C LYS A 130 -9.14 18.52 29.87
N LYS A 131 -10.14 18.86 29.05
CA LYS A 131 -10.37 20.20 28.49
C LYS A 131 -11.68 20.75 29.01
#